data_AF-A0A2N5GC55-F1
#
_entry.id   AF-A0A2N5GC55-F1
#
_cell.length_a   1.000
_cell.length_b   1.000
_cell.length_c   1.000
_cell.angle_alpha   90.00
_cell.angle_beta   90.00
_cell.angle_gamma   90.00
#
_symmetry.space_group_name_H-M   'P 1'
#
loop_
_entity.id
_entity.type
_entity.pdbx_description
1 polymer ?
#
loop_
_entity_poly.entity_id
_entity_poly.type
_entity_poly.pdbx_seq_one_letter_code
_entity_poly.pdbx_strand_id
1 'polypeptide(L)'
;MAAHCVQWILYKVHQKRGKEAIDSIGVLPGYKGTVVHDFWKSYFNEHYRFKNALCGVHLLRECQGIIDYDKHEWASRMQALLREACKEKNKATEAGKPVAPETIAGLEARYDQILLEGKKEWQPPNPSEEPGKRARKAKTKAANLAERFILYKADILRFLRDAHVPFGNSQAERDIRTVKVKEKISGSFRTQNGAEQFARIRGFISTVRKQGKNLLESIKLVNRGQFSF
;
A
#
# COMPACT_ATOMS: atom_id res chain seq x y z
N MET A 1 11.75 -5.92 -4.34
CA MET A 1 10.72 -4.86 -4.36
C MET A 1 10.01 -4.89 -5.70
N ALA A 2 8.71 -4.54 -5.72
CA ALA A 2 7.97 -4.27 -6.95
C ALA A 2 7.44 -2.82 -6.89
N ALA A 3 7.68 -2.03 -7.94
CA ALA A 3 7.13 -0.70 -8.11
C ALA A 3 6.39 -0.66 -9.45
N HIS A 4 5.22 -0.02 -9.50
CA HIS A 4 4.38 -0.05 -10.68
C HIS A 4 3.69 1.28 -10.93
N CYS A 5 3.37 1.53 -12.20
CA CYS A 5 2.40 2.52 -12.64
C CYS A 5 1.54 1.90 -13.77
N VAL A 6 0.76 2.74 -14.45
CA VAL A 6 -0.14 2.32 -15.55
C VAL A 6 0.63 1.57 -16.65
N GLN A 7 1.78 2.10 -17.06
CA GLN A 7 2.54 1.57 -18.20
C GLN A 7 3.71 0.68 -17.84
N TRP A 8 4.23 0.79 -16.61
CA TRP A 8 5.52 0.22 -16.24
C TRP A 8 5.43 -0.61 -14.98
N ILE A 9 6.34 -1.60 -14.90
CA ILE A 9 6.65 -2.27 -13.66
C ILE A 9 8.14 -2.55 -13.55
N LEU A 10 8.65 -2.30 -12.35
CA LEU A 10 10.01 -2.63 -11.95
C LEU A 10 9.99 -3.69 -10.87
N TYR A 11 10.66 -4.82 -11.12
CA TYR A 11 11.09 -5.74 -10.08
C TYR A 11 12.59 -5.56 -9.87
N LYS A 12 12.99 -5.37 -8.61
CA LYS A 12 14.41 -5.36 -8.25
C LYS A 12 14.66 -6.24 -7.03
N VAL A 13 15.74 -7.00 -7.10
CA VAL A 13 16.26 -7.83 -6.01
C VAL A 13 17.26 -6.99 -5.23
N HIS A 14 17.19 -7.07 -3.91
CA HIS A 14 18.14 -6.44 -3.00
C HIS A 14 18.26 -7.30 -1.75
N GLN A 15 19.46 -7.42 -1.18
CA GLN A 15 19.71 -8.28 -0.02
C GLN A 15 18.99 -7.76 1.23
N LYS A 16 18.94 -6.43 1.38
CA LYS A 16 18.18 -5.76 2.43
C LYS A 16 16.83 -5.30 1.93
N ARG A 17 15.90 -5.09 2.86
CA ARG A 17 14.69 -4.30 2.67
C ARG A 17 14.95 -2.97 3.39
N GLY A 18 14.62 -1.83 2.80
CA GLY A 18 14.54 -0.58 3.58
C GLY A 18 14.76 0.64 2.72
N LYS A 19 15.07 1.74 3.39
CA LYS A 19 15.68 2.92 2.76
C LYS A 19 16.83 2.53 1.84
N GLU A 20 17.80 1.73 2.31
CA GLU A 20 18.94 1.30 1.49
C GLU A 20 18.52 0.60 0.19
N ALA A 21 17.52 -0.28 0.26
CA ALA A 21 16.99 -0.94 -0.92
C ALA A 21 16.27 0.05 -1.84
N ILE A 22 15.43 0.93 -1.28
CA ILE A 22 14.69 1.95 -2.03
C ILE A 22 15.66 2.90 -2.75
N ASP A 23 16.68 3.37 -2.05
CA ASP A 23 17.72 4.25 -2.57
C ASP A 23 18.51 3.56 -3.70
N SER A 24 18.95 2.31 -3.48
CA SER A 24 19.70 1.53 -4.49
C SER A 24 18.90 1.28 -5.78
N ILE A 25 17.57 1.24 -5.68
CA ILE A 25 16.69 1.00 -6.82
C ILE A 25 16.61 2.26 -7.70
N GLY A 26 16.86 3.44 -7.14
CA GLY A 26 17.04 4.69 -7.87
C GLY A 26 15.76 5.32 -8.45
N VAL A 27 14.59 4.70 -8.26
CA VAL A 27 13.33 5.21 -8.81
C VAL A 27 12.61 6.14 -7.84
N LEU A 28 12.35 5.68 -6.62
CA LEU A 28 11.54 6.43 -5.66
C LEU A 28 12.22 7.71 -5.12
N PRO A 29 13.55 7.77 -4.91
CA PRO A 29 14.18 9.01 -4.42
C PRO A 29 13.93 10.23 -5.32
N GLY A 30 13.90 10.04 -6.64
CA GLY A 30 13.64 11.10 -7.62
C GLY A 30 12.16 11.27 -8.00
N TYR A 31 11.28 10.39 -7.54
CA TYR A 31 9.86 10.40 -7.93
C TYR A 31 9.10 11.50 -7.19
N LYS A 32 8.33 12.30 -7.93
CA LYS A 32 7.56 13.45 -7.42
C LYS A 32 6.04 13.23 -7.41
N GLY A 33 5.58 12.08 -7.89
CA GLY A 33 4.15 11.74 -7.93
C GLY A 33 3.62 11.24 -6.59
N THR A 34 2.52 10.48 -6.63
CA THR A 34 1.96 9.83 -5.44
C THR A 34 2.35 8.34 -5.41
N VAL A 35 2.80 7.85 -4.27
CA VAL A 35 3.13 6.43 -4.04
C VAL A 35 2.07 5.81 -3.14
N VAL A 36 1.37 4.79 -3.65
CA VAL A 36 0.43 3.99 -2.87
C VAL A 36 1.16 2.81 -2.23
N HIS A 37 1.16 2.71 -0.90
CA HIS A 37 1.89 1.66 -0.18
C HIS A 37 1.18 1.14 1.07
N ASP A 38 1.69 0.04 1.62
CA ASP A 38 1.16 -0.74 2.75
C ASP A 38 1.56 -0.17 4.14
N PHE A 39 1.79 1.14 4.23
CA PHE A 39 2.26 1.79 5.47
C PHE A 39 3.60 1.26 6.01
N TRP A 40 4.56 0.92 5.14
CA TRP A 40 5.89 0.64 5.65
C TRP A 40 6.66 1.92 6.02
N LYS A 41 7.15 2.01 7.27
CA LYS A 41 7.84 3.20 7.82
C LYS A 41 8.97 3.75 6.94
N SER A 42 9.66 2.90 6.18
CA SER A 42 10.75 3.33 5.30
C SER A 42 10.30 4.27 4.19
N TYR A 43 9.01 4.30 3.81
CA TYR A 43 8.46 5.25 2.84
C TYR A 43 8.26 6.66 3.42
N PHE A 44 8.11 6.78 4.74
CA PHE A 44 8.00 8.06 5.43
C PHE A 44 9.39 8.59 5.77
N ASN A 45 10.08 9.07 4.74
CA ASN A 45 11.40 9.66 4.86
C ASN A 45 11.41 11.05 4.21
N GLU A 46 11.95 12.04 4.92
CA GLU A 46 12.00 13.45 4.48
C GLU A 46 12.82 13.68 3.21
N HIS A 47 13.74 12.78 2.87
CA HIS A 47 14.52 12.87 1.63
C HIS A 47 13.69 12.53 0.38
N TYR A 48 12.55 11.86 0.54
CA TYR A 48 11.69 11.52 -0.59
C TYR A 48 10.74 12.66 -0.93
N ARG A 49 10.55 12.90 -2.23
CA ARG A 49 9.74 14.01 -2.76
C ARG A 49 8.33 13.62 -3.17
N PHE A 50 8.01 12.32 -3.15
CA PHE A 50 6.68 11.84 -3.51
C PHE A 50 5.66 12.08 -2.38
N LYS A 51 4.38 12.14 -2.75
CA LYS A 51 3.27 12.14 -1.79
C LYS A 51 2.93 10.72 -1.38
N ASN A 52 2.59 10.51 -0.12
CA ASN A 52 2.18 9.20 0.39
C ASN A 52 0.68 8.98 0.19
N ALA A 53 0.29 7.79 -0.23
CA ALA A 53 -1.09 7.31 -0.15
C ALA A 53 -1.10 5.93 0.49
N LEU A 54 -2.00 5.70 1.44
CA LEU A 54 -2.07 4.41 2.11
C LEU A 54 -3.07 3.49 1.43
N CYS A 55 -2.65 2.24 1.24
CA CYS A 55 -3.45 1.22 0.60
C CYS A 55 -4.65 0.85 1.49
N GLY A 56 -5.85 1.26 1.05
CA GLY A 56 -7.11 0.97 1.73
C GLY A 56 -7.38 -0.52 1.91
N VAL A 57 -6.94 -1.38 0.98
CA VAL A 57 -7.08 -2.84 1.11
C VAL A 57 -6.33 -3.40 2.33
N HIS A 58 -5.14 -2.86 2.64
CA HIS A 58 -4.40 -3.24 3.85
C HIS A 58 -5.10 -2.73 5.10
N LEU A 59 -5.57 -1.48 5.08
CA LEU A 59 -6.31 -0.89 6.20
C LEU A 59 -7.59 -1.68 6.50
N LEU A 60 -8.35 -2.09 5.48
CA LEU A 60 -9.55 -2.91 5.65
C LEU A 60 -9.22 -4.26 6.32
N ARG A 61 -8.09 -4.88 5.95
CA ARG A 61 -7.63 -6.15 6.53
C ARG A 61 -7.14 -5.97 7.97
N GLU A 62 -6.44 -4.90 8.27
CA GLU A 62 -6.03 -4.57 9.64
C GLU A 62 -7.25 -4.30 10.52
N CYS A 63 -8.25 -3.52 10.04
CA CYS A 63 -9.53 -3.36 10.74
C CYS A 63 -10.22 -4.70 10.97
N GLN A 64 -10.24 -5.60 9.96
CA GLN A 64 -10.81 -6.93 10.12
C GLN A 64 -10.13 -7.71 11.24
N GLY A 65 -8.80 -7.65 11.34
CA GLY A 65 -8.08 -8.28 12.45
C GLY A 65 -8.53 -7.76 13.81
N ILE A 66 -8.75 -6.45 13.95
CA ILE A 66 -9.26 -5.87 15.20
C ILE A 66 -10.69 -6.34 15.50
N ILE A 67 -11.55 -6.42 14.47
CA ILE A 67 -12.92 -6.95 14.61
C ILE A 67 -12.88 -8.42 15.06
N ASP A 68 -12.00 -9.23 14.47
CA ASP A 68 -11.97 -10.66 14.72
C ASP A 68 -11.41 -10.97 16.12
N TYR A 69 -10.35 -10.29 16.55
CA TYR A 69 -9.61 -10.63 17.77
C TYR A 69 -9.93 -9.73 18.95
N ASP A 70 -10.02 -8.41 18.75
CA ASP A 70 -10.25 -7.45 19.83
C ASP A 70 -11.75 -7.16 20.03
N LYS A 71 -12.60 -7.45 19.03
CA LYS A 71 -14.05 -7.19 19.04
C LYS A 71 -14.41 -5.71 19.19
N HIS A 72 -13.55 -4.83 18.68
CA HIS A 72 -13.79 -3.39 18.77
C HIS A 72 -14.72 -2.89 17.64
N GLU A 73 -15.75 -2.14 18.04
CA GLU A 73 -16.78 -1.57 17.16
C GLU A 73 -16.25 -0.42 16.31
N TRP A 74 -15.31 0.38 16.82
CA TRP A 74 -14.70 1.45 16.02
C TRP A 74 -14.06 0.91 14.73
N ALA A 75 -13.47 -0.28 14.78
CA ALA A 75 -12.81 -0.89 13.62
C ALA A 75 -13.83 -1.35 12.58
N SER A 76 -14.97 -1.89 13.02
CA SER A 76 -16.12 -2.25 12.17
C SER A 76 -16.68 -1.02 11.46
N ARG A 77 -16.96 0.05 12.22
CA ARG A 77 -17.48 1.32 11.69
C ARG A 77 -16.50 1.98 10.71
N MET A 78 -15.21 1.99 11.05
CA MET A 78 -14.16 2.52 10.18
C MET A 78 -14.03 1.70 8.89
N GLN A 79 -14.11 0.37 8.98
CA GLN A 79 -14.08 -0.50 7.80
C GLN A 79 -15.26 -0.21 6.87
N ALA A 80 -16.46 -0.05 7.41
CA ALA A 80 -17.66 0.31 6.65
C ALA A 80 -17.50 1.69 5.97
N LEU A 81 -17.02 2.70 6.69
CA LEU A 81 -16.77 4.04 6.17
C LEU A 81 -15.77 4.03 5.01
N LEU A 82 -14.65 3.31 5.13
CA LEU A 82 -13.67 3.22 4.05
C LEU A 82 -14.23 2.53 2.79
N ARG A 83 -15.09 1.52 2.96
CA ARG A 83 -15.78 0.87 1.83
C ARG A 83 -16.76 1.83 1.15
N GLU A 84 -17.49 2.62 1.91
CA GLU A 84 -18.37 3.66 1.39
C GLU A 84 -17.58 4.73 0.62
N ALA A 85 -16.51 5.26 1.20
CA ALA A 85 -15.63 6.22 0.55
C ALA A 85 -15.06 5.68 -0.79
N CYS A 86 -14.70 4.39 -0.83
CA CYS A 86 -14.27 3.72 -2.06
C CYS A 86 -15.40 3.68 -3.11
N LYS A 87 -16.65 3.39 -2.71
CA LYS A 87 -17.81 3.42 -3.62
C LYS A 87 -18.05 4.82 -4.19
N GLU A 88 -17.99 5.86 -3.35
CA GLU A 88 -18.15 7.24 -3.81
C GLU A 88 -17.04 7.66 -4.79
N LYS A 89 -15.79 7.25 -4.54
CA LYS A 89 -14.70 7.44 -5.52
C LYS A 89 -14.98 6.75 -6.85
N ASN A 90 -15.48 5.51 -6.82
CA ASN A 90 -15.75 4.75 -8.04
C ASN A 90 -16.88 5.39 -8.85
N LYS A 91 -17.99 5.76 -8.21
CA LYS A 91 -19.09 6.49 -8.86
C LYS A 91 -18.62 7.77 -9.53
N ALA A 92 -17.82 8.57 -8.82
CA ALA A 92 -17.28 9.81 -9.36
C ALA A 92 -16.37 9.55 -10.58
N THR A 93 -15.53 8.51 -10.49
CA THR A 93 -14.64 8.09 -11.59
C THR A 93 -15.43 7.63 -12.81
N GLU A 94 -16.48 6.83 -12.63
CA GLU A 94 -17.38 6.39 -13.70
C GLU A 94 -18.12 7.56 -14.35
N ALA A 95 -18.51 8.56 -13.57
CA ALA A 95 -19.11 9.79 -14.06
C ALA A 95 -18.10 10.78 -14.69
N GLY A 96 -16.80 10.46 -14.69
CA GLY A 96 -15.75 11.35 -15.19
C GLY A 96 -15.57 12.63 -14.36
N LYS A 97 -15.99 12.63 -13.09
CA LYS A 97 -16.00 13.80 -12.20
C LYS A 97 -15.19 13.55 -10.92
N PRO A 98 -14.70 14.60 -10.26
CA PRO A 98 -14.15 14.47 -8.90
C PRO A 98 -15.26 14.13 -7.89
N VAL A 99 -14.88 13.56 -6.74
CA VAL A 99 -15.80 13.38 -5.62
C VAL A 99 -16.20 14.77 -5.11
N ALA A 100 -17.50 14.99 -4.87
CA ALA A 100 -18.01 16.28 -4.44
C ALA A 100 -17.37 16.72 -3.10
N PRO A 101 -16.98 17.99 -2.92
CA PRO A 101 -16.36 18.49 -1.69
C PRO A 101 -17.19 18.21 -0.44
N GLU A 102 -18.52 18.31 -0.54
CA GLU A 102 -19.47 18.08 0.54
C GLU A 102 -19.46 16.61 0.98
N THR A 103 -19.39 15.68 0.01
CA THR A 103 -19.24 14.25 0.27
C THR A 103 -17.93 13.95 0.99
N ILE A 104 -16.82 14.57 0.56
CA ILE A 104 -15.52 14.39 1.22
C ILE A 104 -15.57 14.91 2.65
N ALA A 105 -16.12 16.11 2.87
CA ALA A 105 -16.25 16.70 4.20
C ALA A 105 -17.11 15.83 5.13
N GLY A 106 -18.22 15.29 4.64
CA GLY A 106 -19.07 14.37 5.40
C GLY A 106 -18.37 13.06 5.78
N LEU A 107 -17.59 12.48 4.87
CA LEU A 107 -16.76 11.30 5.14
C LEU A 107 -15.66 11.60 6.16
N GLU A 108 -14.99 12.76 6.05
CA GLU A 108 -13.93 13.19 6.96
C GLU A 108 -14.47 13.46 8.38
N ALA A 109 -15.66 14.03 8.51
CA ALA A 109 -16.31 14.26 9.80
C ALA A 109 -16.68 12.93 10.49
N ARG A 110 -17.28 12.00 9.74
CA ARG A 110 -17.60 10.65 10.25
C ARG A 110 -16.35 9.86 10.62
N TYR A 111 -15.27 10.01 9.85
CA TYR A 111 -13.97 9.41 10.14
C TYR A 111 -13.46 9.83 11.52
N ASP A 112 -13.47 11.14 11.80
CA ASP A 112 -13.00 11.68 13.07
C ASP A 112 -13.91 11.26 14.22
N GLN A 113 -15.22 11.27 14.01
CA GLN A 113 -16.19 10.85 15.03
C GLN A 113 -15.99 9.38 15.44
N ILE A 114 -15.78 8.48 14.49
CA ILE A 114 -15.49 7.06 14.78
C ILE A 114 -14.24 6.92 15.65
N LEU A 115 -13.19 7.69 15.36
CA LEU A 115 -11.95 7.64 16.13
C LEU A 115 -12.11 8.26 17.53
N LEU A 116 -12.87 9.35 17.63
CA LEU A 116 -13.14 10.00 18.91
C LEU A 116 -13.89 9.06 19.86
N GLU A 117 -14.98 8.45 19.39
CA GLU A 117 -15.80 7.53 20.18
C GLU A 117 -15.08 6.22 20.48
N GLY A 118 -14.34 5.69 19.50
CA GLY A 118 -13.61 4.44 19.63
C GLY A 118 -12.45 4.49 20.62
N LYS A 119 -11.98 5.68 20.99
CA LYS A 119 -10.83 5.86 21.89
C LYS A 119 -10.97 5.08 23.20
N LYS A 120 -12.19 4.98 23.74
CA LYS A 120 -12.49 4.23 24.97
C LYS A 120 -12.23 2.73 24.83
N GLU A 121 -12.33 2.19 23.63
CA GLU A 121 -12.15 0.76 23.35
C GLU A 121 -10.67 0.38 23.33
N TRP A 122 -9.81 1.14 22.63
CA TRP A 122 -8.37 0.83 22.53
C TRP A 122 -7.48 1.48 23.58
N GLN A 123 -8.02 2.40 24.39
CA GLN A 123 -7.39 2.95 25.60
C GLN A 123 -8.33 2.75 26.80
N PRO A 124 -8.47 1.53 27.33
CA PRO A 124 -9.29 1.30 28.50
C PRO A 124 -8.69 2.03 29.73
N PRO A 125 -9.51 2.51 30.67
CA PRO A 125 -9.07 3.41 31.75
C PRO A 125 -8.00 2.89 32.72
N ASN A 126 -7.70 1.58 32.77
CA ASN A 126 -6.78 1.01 33.76
C ASN A 126 -5.93 -0.14 33.19
N PRO A 127 -4.68 0.11 32.76
CA PRO A 127 -3.67 -0.93 32.77
C PRO A 127 -3.06 -0.98 34.17
N SER A 128 -3.56 -1.86 35.06
CA SER A 128 -3.04 -2.06 36.43
C SER A 128 -1.54 -1.75 36.53
N GLU A 129 -1.22 -0.69 37.28
CA GLU A 129 0.15 -0.32 37.61
C GLU A 129 0.62 -1.28 38.70
N GLU A 130 1.09 -2.46 38.30
CA GLU A 130 1.89 -3.27 39.21
C GLU A 130 3.16 -2.47 39.56
N PRO A 131 3.41 -2.15 40.85
CA PRO A 131 4.62 -1.45 41.25
C PRO A 131 5.84 -2.30 40.91
N GLY A 132 6.75 -1.80 40.06
CA GLY A 132 8.07 -2.40 39.86
C GLY A 132 8.51 -2.70 38.42
N LYS A 133 7.62 -2.62 37.40
CA LYS A 133 8.01 -2.86 36.00
C LYS A 133 8.22 -1.55 35.23
N ARG A 134 9.44 -1.03 35.24
CA ARG A 134 9.91 0.20 34.55
C ARG A 134 9.97 0.11 32.99
N ALA A 135 9.26 -0.83 32.38
CA ALA A 135 9.25 -0.99 30.92
C ALA A 135 7.97 -0.41 30.31
N ARG A 136 8.11 0.42 29.27
CA ARG A 136 6.98 0.96 28.49
C ARG A 136 6.15 -0.20 27.93
N LYS A 137 4.93 -0.42 28.46
CA LYS A 137 4.02 -1.46 27.95
C LYS A 137 3.79 -1.23 26.45
N ALA A 138 3.94 -2.29 25.66
CA ALA A 138 3.69 -2.24 24.22
C ALA A 138 2.22 -1.86 23.98
N LYS A 139 1.98 -0.93 23.04
CA LYS A 139 0.61 -0.57 22.62
C LYS A 139 -0.08 -1.78 21.98
N THR A 140 -1.38 -1.92 22.21
CA THR A 140 -2.21 -2.96 21.56
C THR A 140 -2.24 -2.78 20.05
N LYS A 141 -2.60 -3.83 19.31
CA LYS A 141 -2.78 -3.74 17.85
C LYS A 141 -3.84 -2.70 17.49
N ALA A 142 -4.96 -2.69 18.22
CA ALA A 142 -6.03 -1.70 18.05
C ALA A 142 -5.52 -0.27 18.27
N ALA A 143 -4.76 -0.01 19.33
CA ALA A 143 -4.22 1.33 19.62
C ALA A 143 -3.20 1.78 18.57
N ASN A 144 -2.33 0.88 18.10
CA ASN A 144 -1.38 1.19 17.03
C ASN A 144 -2.08 1.49 15.69
N LEU A 145 -3.15 0.76 15.38
CA LEU A 145 -3.93 1.02 14.17
C LEU A 145 -4.66 2.35 14.29
N ALA A 146 -5.37 2.60 15.39
CA ALA A 146 -6.07 3.86 15.61
C ALA A 146 -5.13 5.08 15.56
N GLU A 147 -3.95 5.02 16.19
CA GLU A 147 -2.93 6.07 16.10
C GLU A 147 -2.49 6.32 14.65
N ARG A 148 -2.36 5.25 13.85
CA ARG A 148 -2.06 5.39 12.43
C ARG A 148 -3.18 6.09 11.66
N PHE A 149 -4.44 5.74 11.95
CA PHE A 149 -5.60 6.41 11.35
C PHE A 149 -5.61 7.92 11.71
N ILE A 150 -5.29 8.27 12.95
CA ILE A 150 -5.19 9.67 13.40
C ILE A 150 -4.04 10.39 12.67
N LEU A 151 -2.82 9.87 12.75
CA LEU A 151 -1.62 10.55 12.26
C LEU A 151 -1.57 10.67 10.73
N TYR A 152 -2.10 9.68 10.01
CA TYR A 152 -1.97 9.59 8.56
C TYR A 152 -3.30 9.76 7.83
N LYS A 153 -4.30 10.41 8.46
CA LYS A 153 -5.63 10.67 7.87
C LYS A 153 -5.53 11.22 6.44
N ALA A 154 -4.66 12.22 6.22
CA ALA A 154 -4.49 12.86 4.92
C ALA A 154 -3.97 11.88 3.85
N ASP A 155 -3.07 10.95 4.21
CA ASP A 155 -2.53 9.95 3.29
C ASP A 155 -3.51 8.78 3.06
N ILE A 156 -4.34 8.45 4.07
CA ILE A 156 -5.40 7.44 3.98
C ILE A 156 -6.52 7.92 3.05
N LEU A 157 -6.95 9.17 3.16
CA LEU A 157 -8.08 9.73 2.41
C LEU A 157 -7.66 10.40 1.10
N ARG A 158 -6.36 10.40 0.75
CA ARG A 158 -5.83 11.06 -0.46
C ARG A 158 -6.56 10.64 -1.74
N PHE A 159 -6.96 9.37 -1.84
CA PHE A 159 -7.67 8.83 -3.01
C PHE A 159 -9.00 9.53 -3.31
N LEU A 160 -9.62 10.20 -2.32
CA LEU A 160 -10.85 10.97 -2.53
C LEU A 160 -10.58 12.30 -3.24
N ARG A 161 -9.38 12.88 -3.04
CA ARG A 161 -9.01 14.22 -3.53
C ARG A 161 -8.18 14.17 -4.81
N ASP A 162 -7.48 13.07 -5.05
CA ASP A 162 -6.67 12.85 -6.24
C ASP A 162 -7.29 11.75 -7.11
N ALA A 163 -7.79 12.12 -8.29
CA ALA A 163 -8.49 11.20 -9.17
C ALA A 163 -7.61 10.03 -9.64
N HIS A 164 -6.29 10.22 -9.71
CA HIS A 164 -5.31 9.24 -10.18
C HIS A 164 -4.84 8.28 -9.08
N VAL A 165 -5.21 8.54 -7.82
CA VAL A 165 -4.82 7.69 -6.69
C VAL A 165 -5.89 6.63 -6.47
N PRO A 166 -5.59 5.34 -6.68
CA PRO A 166 -6.54 4.27 -6.40
C PRO A 166 -6.69 4.05 -4.88
N PHE A 167 -7.85 3.53 -4.48
CA PHE A 167 -8.09 3.11 -3.08
C PHE A 167 -7.13 2.00 -2.63
N GLY A 168 -6.74 1.10 -3.55
CA GLY A 168 -5.91 -0.05 -3.24
C GLY A 168 -4.68 -0.17 -4.13
N ASN A 169 -3.71 -0.95 -3.66
CA ASN A 169 -2.50 -1.31 -4.40
C ASN A 169 -2.59 -2.72 -5.01
N SER A 170 -3.79 -3.17 -5.34
CA SER A 170 -4.07 -4.55 -5.77
C SER A 170 -3.23 -4.97 -6.97
N GLN A 171 -2.87 -4.02 -7.84
CA GLN A 171 -2.01 -4.32 -8.99
C GLN A 171 -0.59 -4.68 -8.57
N ALA A 172 0.06 -3.92 -7.67
CA ALA A 172 1.37 -4.30 -7.16
C ALA A 172 1.34 -5.65 -6.42
N GLU A 173 0.26 -5.92 -5.67
CA GLU A 173 0.07 -7.20 -4.99
C GLU A 173 -0.05 -8.37 -5.99
N ARG A 174 -0.83 -8.21 -7.07
CA ARG A 174 -0.93 -9.22 -8.14
C ARG A 174 0.40 -9.41 -8.84
N ASP A 175 1.09 -8.33 -9.13
CA ASP A 175 2.37 -8.32 -9.81
C ASP A 175 3.44 -9.07 -8.98
N ILE A 176 3.55 -8.78 -7.68
CA ILE A 176 4.52 -9.47 -6.80
C ILE A 176 4.12 -10.93 -6.49
N ARG A 177 2.84 -11.30 -6.62
CA ARG A 177 2.35 -12.66 -6.34
C ARG A 177 3.08 -13.72 -7.14
N THR A 178 3.46 -13.45 -8.40
CA THR A 178 4.18 -14.47 -9.19
C THR A 178 5.55 -14.81 -8.59
N VAL A 179 6.22 -13.82 -7.97
CA VAL A 179 7.48 -14.06 -7.26
C VAL A 179 7.25 -15.00 -6.09
N LYS A 180 6.18 -14.77 -5.32
CA LYS A 180 5.81 -15.61 -4.17
C LYS A 180 5.33 -17.01 -4.57
N VAL A 181 4.65 -17.15 -5.70
CA VAL A 181 4.27 -18.46 -6.25
C VAL A 181 5.51 -19.25 -6.65
N LYS A 182 6.49 -18.64 -7.33
CA LYS A 182 7.78 -19.28 -7.64
C LYS A 182 8.47 -19.73 -6.37
N GLU A 183 8.54 -18.88 -5.35
CA GLU A 183 9.19 -19.19 -4.08
C GLU A 183 8.51 -20.37 -3.36
N LYS A 184 7.18 -20.41 -3.37
CA LYS A 184 6.39 -21.51 -2.79
C LYS A 184 6.59 -22.84 -3.51
N ILE A 185 6.61 -22.83 -4.84
CA ILE A 185 6.62 -24.06 -5.65
C ILE A 185 8.05 -24.57 -5.90
N SER A 186 8.98 -23.66 -6.19
CA SER A 186 10.34 -23.99 -6.65
C SER A 186 11.44 -23.56 -5.67
N GLY A 187 11.07 -23.06 -4.49
CA GLY A 187 12.01 -22.58 -3.48
C GLY A 187 12.69 -21.26 -3.83
N SER A 188 13.68 -20.88 -3.02
CA SER A 188 14.47 -19.67 -3.18
C SER A 188 15.41 -19.74 -4.39
N PHE A 189 16.09 -18.63 -4.70
CA PHE A 189 17.14 -18.64 -5.73
C PHE A 189 18.46 -19.07 -5.10
N ARG A 190 19.21 -19.93 -5.81
CA ARG A 190 20.53 -20.40 -5.37
C ARG A 190 21.61 -19.31 -5.49
N THR A 191 21.43 -18.35 -6.39
CA THR A 191 22.37 -17.24 -6.63
C THR A 191 21.63 -15.92 -6.78
N GLN A 192 22.30 -14.82 -6.42
CA GLN A 192 21.77 -13.46 -6.62
C GLN A 192 21.54 -13.17 -8.12
N ASN A 193 22.49 -13.57 -8.98
CA ASN A 193 22.36 -13.41 -10.43
C ASN A 193 21.09 -14.09 -10.98
N GLY A 194 20.77 -15.31 -10.53
CA GLY A 194 19.55 -15.99 -10.96
C GLY A 194 18.27 -15.26 -10.52
N ALA A 195 18.27 -14.65 -9.34
CA ALA A 195 17.16 -13.83 -8.87
C ALA A 195 17.00 -12.54 -9.69
N GLU A 196 18.11 -11.90 -10.06
CA GLU A 196 18.12 -10.69 -10.88
C GLU A 196 17.66 -10.96 -12.32
N GLN A 197 18.12 -12.04 -12.94
CA GLN A 197 17.64 -12.49 -14.25
C GLN A 197 16.13 -12.74 -14.22
N PHE A 198 15.64 -13.46 -13.21
CA PHE A 198 14.21 -13.68 -13.03
C PHE A 198 13.44 -12.36 -12.91
N ALA A 199 13.90 -11.44 -12.05
CA ALA A 199 13.25 -10.14 -11.86
C ALA A 199 13.22 -9.32 -13.16
N ARG A 200 14.30 -9.32 -13.95
CA ARG A 200 14.40 -8.64 -15.23
C ARG A 200 13.41 -9.19 -16.26
N ILE A 201 13.40 -10.51 -16.44
CA ILE A 201 12.50 -11.20 -17.38
C ILE A 201 11.04 -10.96 -16.98
N ARG A 202 10.72 -11.08 -15.69
CA ARG A 202 9.36 -10.80 -15.20
C ARG A 202 8.95 -9.35 -15.39
N GLY A 203 9.86 -8.40 -15.13
CA GLY A 203 9.63 -6.98 -15.37
C GLY A 203 9.32 -6.67 -16.82
N PHE A 204 10.11 -7.23 -17.74
CA PHE A 204 9.88 -7.12 -19.18
C PHE A 204 8.50 -7.67 -19.58
N ILE A 205 8.20 -8.92 -19.23
CA ILE A 205 6.93 -9.58 -19.60
C ILE A 205 5.73 -8.80 -19.06
N SER A 206 5.76 -8.42 -17.79
CA SER A 206 4.66 -7.67 -17.18
C SER A 206 4.50 -6.28 -17.80
N THR A 207 5.60 -5.61 -18.17
CA THR A 207 5.56 -4.29 -18.84
C THR A 207 4.98 -4.39 -20.25
N VAL A 208 5.45 -5.32 -21.07
CA VAL A 208 4.94 -5.58 -22.42
C VAL A 208 3.42 -5.84 -22.39
N ARG A 209 2.96 -6.67 -21.44
CA ARG A 209 1.54 -6.94 -21.24
C ARG A 209 0.75 -5.70 -20.82
N LYS A 210 1.29 -4.87 -19.92
CA LYS A 210 0.64 -3.60 -19.50
C LYS A 210 0.48 -2.62 -20.66
N GLN A 211 1.44 -2.61 -21.57
CA GLN A 211 1.42 -1.74 -22.76
C GLN A 211 0.58 -2.32 -23.91
N GLY A 212 -0.09 -3.47 -23.73
CA GLY A 212 -0.88 -4.11 -24.78
C GLY A 212 -0.05 -4.63 -25.96
N LYS A 213 1.29 -4.69 -25.84
CA LYS A 213 2.19 -5.15 -26.90
C LYS A 213 2.12 -6.68 -27.03
N ASN A 214 2.26 -7.20 -28.25
CA ASN A 214 2.32 -8.64 -28.49
C ASN A 214 3.59 -9.23 -27.86
N LEU A 215 3.43 -10.17 -26.93
CA LEU A 215 4.53 -10.71 -26.15
C LEU A 215 5.53 -11.51 -27.00
N LEU A 216 5.03 -12.35 -27.91
CA LEU A 216 5.88 -13.19 -28.74
C LEU A 216 6.74 -12.34 -29.68
N GLU A 217 6.12 -11.36 -30.35
CA GLU A 217 6.83 -10.42 -31.21
C GLU A 217 7.84 -9.58 -30.43
N SER A 218 7.47 -9.13 -29.23
CA SER A 218 8.40 -8.40 -28.34
C SER A 218 9.63 -9.23 -27.99
N ILE A 219 9.47 -10.53 -27.69
CA ILE A 219 10.60 -11.44 -27.40
C ILE A 219 11.46 -11.64 -28.66
N LYS A 220 10.86 -11.82 -29.84
CA LYS A 220 11.60 -11.93 -31.10
C LYS A 220 12.47 -10.70 -31.36
N LEU A 221 11.91 -9.50 -31.14
CA LEU A 221 12.64 -8.23 -31.30
C LEU A 221 13.79 -8.11 -30.29
N VAL A 222 13.59 -8.52 -29.03
CA VAL A 222 14.68 -8.51 -28.02
C VAL A 222 15.83 -9.40 -28.47
N ASN A 223 15.53 -10.61 -28.94
CA ASN A 223 16.56 -11.55 -29.41
C ASN A 223 17.33 -11.04 -30.64
N ARG A 224 16.71 -10.17 -31.45
CA ARG A 224 17.35 -9.53 -32.60
C ARG A 224 18.07 -8.23 -32.26
N GLY A 225 18.03 -7.77 -31.00
CA GLY A 225 18.55 -6.46 -30.60
C GLY A 225 17.76 -5.27 -31.14
N GLN A 226 16.52 -5.50 -31.58
CA GLN A 226 15.66 -4.51 -32.27
C GLN A 226 14.49 -4.03 -31.39
N PHE A 227 14.41 -4.45 -30.13
CA PHE A 227 13.33 -4.04 -29.24
C PHE A 227 13.63 -2.68 -28.61
N SER A 228 12.73 -1.72 -28.84
CA SER A 228 12.66 -0.48 -28.07
C SER A 228 11.39 -0.44 -27.24
N PHE A 229 11.53 0.18 -26.07
CA PHE A 229 10.42 0.51 -25.22
C PHE A 229 9.68 1.73 -25.74
#